data_AF-A0A1M5Q473-F1
#
_entry.id   AF-A0A1M5Q473-F1
#
_cell.length_a   1.000
_cell.length_b   1.000
_cell.length_c   1.000
_cell.angle_alpha   90.00
_cell.angle_beta   90.00
_cell.angle_gamma   90.00
#
_symmetry.space_group_name_H-M   'P 1'
#
loop_
_entity.id
_entity.type
_entity.pdbx_description
1 polymer ?
#
loop_
_entity_poly.entity_id
_entity_poly.type
_entity_poly.pdbx_seq_one_letter_code
_entity_poly.pdbx_strand_id
1 'polypeptide(L)'
;MAPTTAAGSTARTAAATAPTPFAATTYAAARSRAHGPTAALWHAVELHRPAAEVDGACELSLCGSLARVAVDEPWPPTTSDVCGACTTLAR
;
A
#
# COMPACT_ATOMS: atom_id res chain seq x y z
N MET A 1 34.73 -32.80 -55.70
CA MET A 1 33.73 -33.29 -54.72
C MET A 1 34.37 -33.28 -53.35
N ALA A 2 33.95 -32.38 -52.46
CA ALA A 2 34.25 -32.46 -51.04
C ALA A 2 33.02 -31.94 -50.28
N PRO A 3 32.45 -32.68 -49.33
CA PRO A 3 31.43 -32.15 -48.45
C PRO A 3 32.09 -31.61 -47.17
N THR A 4 31.92 -30.31 -46.91
CA THR A 4 32.20 -29.71 -45.61
C THR A 4 30.98 -29.92 -44.71
N THR A 5 31.14 -30.70 -43.64
CA THR A 5 30.12 -30.91 -42.61
C THR A 5 30.01 -29.66 -41.73
N ALA A 6 28.84 -29.03 -41.67
CA ALA A 6 28.55 -27.96 -40.73
C ALA A 6 28.19 -28.54 -39.36
N ALA A 7 28.97 -28.19 -38.33
CA ALA A 7 28.64 -28.50 -36.94
C ALA A 7 27.56 -27.53 -36.43
N GLY A 8 26.39 -28.07 -36.09
CA GLY A 8 25.31 -27.30 -35.48
C GLY A 8 25.65 -26.94 -34.03
N SER A 9 25.70 -25.65 -33.73
CA SER A 9 25.78 -25.12 -32.36
C SER A 9 24.36 -25.00 -31.81
N THR A 10 23.95 -25.92 -30.93
CA THR A 10 22.73 -25.77 -30.14
C THR A 10 22.98 -24.75 -29.03
N ALA A 11 22.65 -23.49 -29.31
CA ALA A 11 22.57 -22.46 -28.29
C ALA A 11 21.45 -22.81 -27.29
N ARG A 12 21.81 -22.92 -26.02
CA ARG A 12 20.86 -23.13 -24.91
C ARG A 12 20.19 -21.80 -24.63
N THR A 13 18.90 -21.67 -24.92
CA THR A 13 18.10 -20.50 -24.55
C THR A 13 18.00 -20.43 -23.02
N ALA A 14 18.62 -19.42 -22.41
CA ALA A 14 18.39 -19.10 -21.02
C ALA A 14 16.97 -18.56 -20.86
N ALA A 15 16.18 -19.16 -19.96
CA ALA A 15 14.88 -18.61 -19.59
C ALA A 15 15.10 -17.25 -18.91
N ALA A 16 14.55 -16.20 -19.51
CA ALA A 16 14.53 -14.88 -18.89
C ALA A 16 13.63 -14.92 -17.65
N THR A 17 14.21 -14.67 -16.47
CA THR A 17 13.45 -14.43 -15.24
C THR A 17 12.59 -13.18 -15.45
N ALA A 18 11.27 -13.36 -15.55
CA ALA A 18 10.35 -12.24 -15.62
C ALA A 18 10.43 -11.45 -14.30
N PRO A 19 10.45 -10.11 -14.33
CA PRO A 19 10.41 -9.30 -13.12
C PRO A 19 9.10 -9.56 -12.38
N THR A 20 9.18 -9.78 -11.06
CA THR A 20 8.00 -9.86 -10.19
C THR A 20 7.24 -8.55 -10.31
N PRO A 21 5.94 -8.55 -10.66
CA PRO A 21 5.16 -7.34 -10.71
C PRO A 21 5.13 -6.71 -9.32
N PHE A 22 5.71 -5.52 -9.17
CA PHE A 22 5.50 -4.71 -7.98
C PHE A 22 4.10 -4.12 -8.10
N ALA A 23 3.23 -4.39 -7.12
CA ALA A 23 1.89 -3.83 -7.08
C ALA A 23 1.98 -2.29 -7.08
N ALA A 24 1.10 -1.64 -7.86
CA ALA A 24 0.99 -0.19 -7.85
C ALA A 24 0.67 0.31 -6.43
N THR A 25 1.29 1.42 -6.02
CA THR A 25 0.95 2.11 -4.77
C THR A 25 -0.52 2.53 -4.82
N THR A 26 -1.34 1.89 -3.99
CA THR A 26 -2.76 2.24 -3.87
C THR A 26 -2.90 3.31 -2.80
N TYR A 27 -3.53 4.42 -3.14
CA TYR A 27 -3.85 5.49 -2.18
C TYR A 27 -5.30 5.36 -1.75
N ALA A 28 -5.55 5.46 -0.45
CA ALA A 28 -6.88 5.43 0.15
C ALA A 28 -7.05 6.62 1.09
N ALA A 29 -8.27 7.11 1.25
CA ALA A 29 -8.55 8.13 2.25
C ALA A 29 -8.35 7.57 3.66
N ALA A 30 -7.68 8.34 4.52
CA ALA A 30 -7.53 8.03 5.93
C ALA A 30 -7.96 9.22 6.78
N ARG A 31 -8.72 8.96 7.85
CA ARG A 31 -9.17 9.99 8.79
C ARG A 31 -8.60 9.69 10.15
N SER A 32 -7.97 10.68 10.78
CA SER A 32 -7.31 10.49 12.06
C SER A 32 -7.68 11.52 13.12
N ARG A 33 -7.49 11.14 14.37
CA ARG A 33 -7.44 12.06 15.51
C ARG A 33 -6.13 11.83 16.23
N ALA A 34 -5.30 12.86 16.27
CA ALA A 34 -4.04 12.76 16.96
C ALA A 34 -4.23 12.91 18.48
N HIS A 35 -3.47 12.13 19.24
CA HIS A 35 -3.54 12.05 20.69
C HIS A 35 -2.16 12.37 21.28
N GLY A 36 -2.13 12.99 22.46
CA GLY A 36 -0.88 13.40 23.10
C GLY A 36 -0.27 14.69 22.52
N PRO A 37 1.02 14.98 22.79
CA PRO A 37 1.64 16.29 22.53
C PRO A 37 1.80 16.63 21.05
N THR A 38 1.67 15.66 20.14
CA THR A 38 1.79 15.85 18.69
C THR A 38 0.44 16.09 18.00
N ALA A 39 -0.64 16.31 18.77
CA ALA A 39 -2.00 16.34 18.24
C ALA A 39 -2.26 17.37 17.12
N ALA A 40 -1.50 18.45 17.06
CA ALA A 40 -1.65 19.51 16.07
C ALA A 40 -0.88 19.26 14.75
N LEU A 41 -0.19 18.12 14.61
CA LEU A 41 0.65 17.83 13.45
C LEU A 41 -0.08 16.99 12.39
N TRP A 42 0.33 17.13 11.13
CA TRP A 42 -0.08 16.22 10.06
C TRP A 42 0.67 14.89 10.22
N HIS A 43 -0.05 13.78 10.17
CA HIS A 43 0.53 12.44 10.36
C HIS A 43 0.46 11.67 9.04
N ALA A 44 1.61 11.27 8.50
CA ALA A 44 1.66 10.31 7.41
C ALA A 44 1.43 8.90 7.97
N VAL A 45 0.53 8.14 7.34
CA VAL A 45 0.21 6.76 7.71
C VAL A 45 0.52 5.87 6.51
N GLU A 46 1.32 4.84 6.73
CA GLU A 46 1.63 3.81 5.75
C GLU A 46 1.11 2.47 6.26
N LEU A 47 0.37 1.74 5.42
CA LEU A 47 -0.24 0.46 5.75
C LEU A 47 0.22 -0.61 4.76
N HIS A 48 0.81 -1.69 5.27
CA HIS A 48 1.33 -2.81 4.46
C HIS A 48 0.48 -4.06 4.68
N ARG A 49 -0.76 -4.05 4.18
CA ARG A 49 -1.70 -5.18 4.25
C ARG A 49 -2.50 -5.28 2.95
N PRO A 50 -2.95 -6.47 2.51
CA PRO A 50 -3.91 -6.59 1.42
C PRO A 50 -5.17 -5.76 1.68
N ALA A 51 -5.74 -5.13 0.64
CA ALA A 51 -6.93 -4.29 0.78
C ALA A 51 -8.12 -5.04 1.41
N ALA A 52 -8.25 -6.35 1.13
CA ALA A 52 -9.30 -7.20 1.70
C ALA A 52 -9.19 -7.41 3.22
N GLU A 53 -8.03 -7.10 3.82
CA GLU A 53 -7.82 -7.17 5.27
C GLU A 53 -8.08 -5.84 5.98
N VAL A 54 -8.43 -4.79 5.22
CA VAL A 54 -8.81 -3.48 5.75
C VAL A 54 -10.31 -3.46 5.99
N ASP A 55 -10.71 -3.82 7.21
CA ASP A 55 -12.11 -3.82 7.66
C ASP A 55 -12.66 -2.42 7.99
N GLY A 56 -11.82 -1.41 7.84
CA GLY A 56 -12.12 -0.03 8.16
C GLY A 56 -12.19 0.25 9.66
N ALA A 57 -11.66 -0.58 10.57
CA ALA A 57 -11.55 -0.21 11.99
C ALA A 57 -10.64 1.02 12.20
N CYS A 58 -10.76 1.71 13.35
CA CYS A 58 -9.76 2.71 13.75
C CYS A 58 -8.55 1.95 14.34
N GLU A 59 -7.36 2.20 13.80
CA GLU A 59 -6.10 1.60 14.24
C GLU A 59 -5.17 2.68 14.82
N LEU A 60 -4.32 2.30 15.78
CA LEU A 60 -3.33 3.20 16.35
C LEU A 60 -2.08 3.22 15.46
N SER A 61 -1.71 4.40 14.97
CA SER A 61 -0.46 4.59 14.22
C SER A 61 0.74 4.73 15.16
N LEU A 62 1.95 4.58 14.60
CA LEU A 62 3.22 4.70 15.35
C LEU A 62 3.38 6.03 16.10
N CYS A 63 2.83 7.12 15.57
CA CYS A 63 2.86 8.44 16.19
C CYS A 63 1.78 8.66 17.27
N GLY A 64 1.00 7.61 17.61
CA GLY A 64 -0.04 7.67 18.63
C GLY A 64 -1.37 8.25 18.15
N SER A 65 -1.54 8.49 16.85
CA SER A 65 -2.84 8.93 16.29
C SER A 65 -3.73 7.73 16.00
N LEU A 66 -5.03 7.85 16.27
CA LEU A 66 -6.01 6.87 15.79
C LEU A 66 -6.39 7.22 14.36
N ALA A 67 -6.29 6.28 13.43
CA ALA A 67 -6.62 6.46 12.03
C ALA A 67 -7.54 5.34 11.51
N ARG A 68 -8.56 5.70 10.74
CA ARG A 68 -9.39 4.77 9.97
C ARG A 68 -9.06 4.93 8.49
N VAL A 69 -8.74 3.82 7.82
CA VAL A 69 -8.51 3.78 6.36
C VAL A 69 -9.79 3.31 5.66
N ALA A 70 -10.22 4.05 4.64
CA ALA A 70 -11.38 3.72 3.81
C ALA A 70 -10.90 3.40 2.39
N VAL A 71 -10.77 2.11 2.07
CA VAL A 71 -10.25 1.66 0.76
C VAL A 71 -11.18 1.96 -0.40
N ASP A 72 -12.48 2.05 -0.14
CA ASP A 72 -13.51 2.38 -1.13
C ASP A 72 -13.75 3.89 -1.28
N GLU A 73 -13.15 4.72 -0.41
CA GLU A 73 -13.25 6.18 -0.50
C GLU A 73 -12.08 6.71 -1.36
N PRO A 74 -12.36 7.30 -2.53
CA PRO A 74 -11.32 7.84 -3.37
C PRO A 74 -10.65 9.05 -2.69
N TRP A 75 -9.36 9.24 -2.96
CA TRP A 75 -8.65 10.45 -2.60
C TRP A 75 -8.83 11.53 -3.68
N PRO A 76 -9.07 12.81 -3.34
CA PRO A 76 -9.32 13.35 -1.99
C PRO A 76 -10.72 13.03 -1.45
N PRO A 77 -10.90 12.91 -0.12
CA PRO A 77 -12.20 12.59 0.49
C PRO A 77 -13.20 13.75 0.33
N THR A 78 -14.49 13.43 0.38
CA THR A 78 -15.56 14.43 0.23
C THR A 78 -15.82 15.26 1.49
N THR A 79 -15.27 14.86 2.63
CA THR A 79 -15.39 15.55 3.94
C THR A 79 -14.03 15.57 4.62
N SER A 80 -13.75 16.68 5.30
CA SER A 80 -12.51 16.91 6.04
C SER A 80 -12.63 16.59 7.54
N ASP A 81 -13.76 16.05 7.99
CA ASP A 81 -14.01 15.79 9.40
C ASP A 81 -13.36 14.49 9.88
N VAL A 82 -12.92 14.49 11.14
CA VAL A 82 -12.49 13.29 11.86
C VAL A 82 -13.65 12.30 11.95
N CYS A 83 -13.40 11.01 11.71
CA CYS A 83 -14.46 10.02 11.79
C CYS A 83 -15.02 9.86 13.23
N GLY A 84 -16.31 9.55 13.34
CA GLY A 84 -16.99 9.45 14.65
C GLY A 84 -16.38 8.39 15.58
N ALA A 85 -15.92 7.26 15.03
CA ALA A 85 -15.28 6.21 15.80
C ALA A 85 -13.98 6.68 16.48
N CYS A 86 -13.10 7.35 15.72
CA CYS A 86 -11.86 7.88 16.26
C CYS A 86 -12.12 9.08 17.21
N THR A 87 -13.24 9.79 17.06
CA THR A 87 -13.70 10.79 18.05
C THR A 87 -14.07 10.13 19.39
N THR A 88 -14.80 9.02 19.36
CA THR A 88 -15.21 8.28 20.57
C THR A 88 -14.03 7.61 21.27
N LEU A 89 -13.12 6.98 20.52
CA LEU A 89 -11.99 6.22 21.07
C LEU A 89 -10.89 7.10 21.70
N ALA A 90 -10.84 8.38 21.35
CA ALA A 90 -9.83 9.32 21.86
C ALA A 90 -10.32 10.20 23.03
N ARG A 91 -11.48 9.88 23.62
CA ARG A 91 -11.94 10.49 24.89
C ARG A 91 -11.41 9.69 26.06
#